data_AF-A0A0R3TZD0-F1
#
_entry.id   AF-A0A0R3TZD0-F1
#
_cell.length_a   1.000
_cell.length_b   1.000
_cell.length_c   1.000
_cell.angle_alpha   90.00
_cell.angle_beta   90.00
_cell.angle_gamma   90.00
#
_symmetry.space_group_name_H-M   'P 1'
#
loop_
_entity.id
_entity.type
_entity.pdbx_description
1 polymer ?
#
loop_
_entity_poly.entity_id
_entity_poly.type
_entity_poly.pdbx_seq_one_letter_code
_entity_poly.pdbx_strand_id
1 'polypeptide(L)'
;MKAHLCRLTNLLKNELHTSSLNFNQHPDKLCNEITNIMIRCAKKTIPRGKTKHYRVICSENLEKLKRKQDALHNTAYQTGRMEDVQAWKRQSAVLKQTILQAKHTTFDKFISNINFQIPG
;
A
#
# COMPACT_ATOMS: atom_id res chain seq x y z
N MET A 1 13.68 -6.92 -2.62
CA MET A 1 13.21 -5.72 -1.87
C MET A 1 11.71 -5.52 -2.08
N LYS A 2 10.85 -6.07 -1.21
CA LYS A 2 9.37 -6.13 -1.43
C LYS A 2 8.53 -5.60 -0.24
N ALA A 3 9.11 -5.12 0.86
CA ALA A 3 8.41 -4.86 2.14
C ALA A 3 8.39 -3.39 2.63
N HIS A 4 8.68 -2.40 1.77
CA HIS A 4 8.90 -1.02 2.22
C HIS A 4 7.64 -0.30 2.70
N LEU A 5 6.47 -0.58 2.12
CA LEU A 5 5.25 0.13 2.49
C LEU A 5 4.65 -0.37 3.81
N CYS A 6 4.58 -1.68 4.04
CA CYS A 6 4.14 -2.20 5.35
C CYS A 6 5.08 -1.73 6.48
N ARG A 7 6.40 -1.67 6.20
CA ARG A 7 7.37 -1.07 7.13
C ARG A 7 7.12 0.42 7.34
N LEU A 8 6.76 1.17 6.29
CA LEU A 8 6.37 2.58 6.42
C LEU A 8 5.12 2.74 7.27
N THR A 9 4.07 1.94 7.05
CA THR A 9 2.81 2.03 7.81
C THR A 9 3.05 1.72 9.29
N ASN A 10 3.80 0.66 9.61
CA ASN A 10 4.12 0.32 10.98
C ASN A 10 5.01 1.39 11.65
N LEU A 11 6.00 1.92 10.92
CA LEU A 11 6.86 2.98 11.41
C LEU A 11 6.07 4.28 11.66
N LEU A 12 5.20 4.66 10.73
CA LEU A 12 4.35 5.84 10.85
C LEU A 12 3.39 5.72 12.04
N LYS A 13 2.76 4.55 12.20
CA LYS A 13 1.86 4.28 13.34
C LYS A 13 2.61 4.42 14.66
N ASN A 14 3.80 3.82 14.77
CA ASN A 14 4.62 3.91 15.98
C ASN A 14 5.08 5.35 16.24
N GLU A 15 5.60 6.05 15.23
CA GLU A 15 6.05 7.44 15.41
C GLU A 15 4.89 8.35 15.81
N LEU A 16 3.70 8.23 15.19
CA LEU A 16 2.52 9.00 15.57
C LEU A 16 2.08 8.73 17.01
N HIS A 17 2.11 7.48 17.47
CA HIS A 17 1.78 7.15 18.87
C HIS A 17 2.79 7.68 19.88
N THR A 18 4.08 7.71 19.53
CA THR A 18 5.14 8.25 20.40
C THR A 18 5.30 9.77 20.30
N SER A 19 4.73 10.39 19.27
CA SER A 19 4.81 11.83 19.08
C SER A 19 3.84 12.53 20.00
N SER A 20 4.31 13.53 20.75
CA SER A 20 3.48 14.39 21.58
C SER A 20 2.72 15.41 20.70
N LEU A 21 1.86 14.93 19.80
CA LEU A 21 1.03 15.78 18.95
C LEU A 21 0.01 16.52 19.83
N ASN A 22 0.07 17.84 19.80
CA ASN A 22 -0.86 18.67 20.55
C ASN A 22 -2.09 19.00 19.69
N PHE A 23 -3.20 18.29 19.93
CA PHE A 23 -4.45 18.50 19.20
C PHE A 23 -5.12 19.85 19.49
N ASN A 24 -4.70 20.57 20.54
CA ASN A 24 -5.22 21.90 20.88
C ASN A 24 -4.49 23.04 20.15
N GLN A 25 -3.50 22.71 19.31
CA GLN A 25 -2.71 23.70 18.58
C GLN A 25 -3.40 24.14 17.29
N HIS A 26 -2.98 25.28 16.74
CA HIS A 26 -3.48 25.78 15.46
C HIS A 26 -3.39 24.70 14.37
N PRO A 27 -4.43 24.49 13.55
CA PRO A 27 -4.51 23.38 12.60
C PRO A 27 -3.32 23.34 11.63
N ASP A 28 -2.84 24.49 11.16
CA ASP A 28 -1.66 24.54 10.27
C ASP A 28 -0.39 23.99 10.93
N LYS A 29 -0.22 24.24 12.24
CA LYS A 29 0.94 23.76 12.98
C LYS A 29 0.87 22.26 13.20
N LEU A 30 -0.31 21.75 13.53
CA LEU A 30 -0.57 20.31 13.64
C LEU A 30 -0.35 19.60 12.29
N CYS A 31 -0.85 20.17 11.20
CA CYS A 31 -0.63 19.68 9.84
C CYS A 31 0.86 19.64 9.49
N ASN A 32 1.63 20.66 9.84
CA ASN A 32 3.07 20.68 9.63
C ASN A 32 3.80 19.60 10.44
N GLU A 33 3.44 19.39 11.71
CA GLU A 33 4.03 18.34 12.54
C GLU A 33 3.75 16.94 11.98
N ILE A 34 2.50 16.66 11.62
CA ILE A 34 2.11 15.39 10.99
C ILE A 34 2.86 15.20 9.68
N THR A 35 2.94 16.23 8.84
CA THR A 35 3.68 16.20 7.57
C THR A 35 5.15 15.89 7.78
N ASN A 36 5.78 16.51 8.78
CA ASN A 36 7.18 16.27 9.12
C ASN A 36 7.43 14.83 9.58
N ILE A 37 6.52 14.26 10.38
CA ILE A 37 6.56 12.85 10.80
C ILE A 37 6.44 11.93 9.58
N MET A 38 5.48 12.19 8.68
CA MET A 38 5.30 11.43 7.45
C MET A 38 6.56 11.47 6.56
N ILE A 39 7.15 12.65 6.36
CA ILE A 39 8.37 12.83 5.57
C ILE A 39 9.55 12.08 6.20
N ARG A 40 9.70 12.14 7.54
CA ARG A 40 10.77 11.42 8.25
C ARG A 40 10.63 9.91 8.09
N CYS A 41 9.42 9.38 8.24
CA CYS A 41 9.13 7.96 8.05
C CYS A 41 9.37 7.52 6.58
N ALA A 42 8.94 8.33 5.61
CA ALA A 42 9.16 8.08 4.19
C ALA A 42 10.65 8.07 3.85
N LYS A 43 11.44 9.03 4.33
CA LYS A 43 12.89 9.09 4.11
C LYS A 43 13.63 7.86 4.67
N LYS A 44 13.17 7.27 5.78
CA LYS A 44 13.76 6.07 6.39
C LYS A 44 13.44 4.79 5.61
N THR A 45 12.27 4.72 5.01
CA THR A 45 11.74 3.46 4.45
C THR A 45 11.75 3.41 2.93
N ILE A 46 11.69 4.54 2.23
CA ILE A 46 11.70 4.60 0.78
C ILE A 46 13.13 4.85 0.31
N PRO A 47 13.74 3.92 -0.45
CA PRO A 47 15.09 4.12 -0.96
C PRO A 47 15.16 5.37 -1.85
N ARG A 48 16.12 6.25 -1.59
CA ARG A 48 16.37 7.44 -2.41
C ARG A 48 17.02 7.02 -3.74
N GLY A 49 16.44 7.42 -4.87
CA GLY A 49 16.96 7.17 -6.22
C GLY A 49 16.03 6.33 -7.11
N LYS A 50 16.39 6.19 -8.40
CA LYS A 50 15.65 5.36 -9.38
C LYS A 50 15.85 3.88 -9.07
N THR A 51 15.02 3.33 -8.20
CA THR A 51 15.02 1.90 -7.90
C THR A 51 14.26 1.17 -9.02
N LYS A 52 14.98 0.53 -9.97
CA LYS A 52 14.39 -0.20 -11.12
C LYS A 52 13.32 -1.25 -10.75
N HIS A 53 13.28 -1.70 -9.48
CA HIS A 53 12.40 -2.78 -9.02
C HIS A 53 11.55 -2.43 -7.78
N TYR A 54 11.29 -1.15 -7.51
CA TYR A 54 10.38 -0.79 -6.41
C TYR A 54 8.94 -1.16 -6.79
N ARG A 55 8.33 -2.11 -6.05
CA ARG A 55 6.96 -2.54 -6.30
C ARG A 55 6.19 -2.62 -5.00
N VAL A 56 5.39 -1.58 -4.75
CA VAL A 56 4.52 -1.42 -3.58
C VAL A 56 3.42 -2.48 -3.60
N ILE A 57 3.36 -3.30 -2.54
CA ILE A 57 2.23 -4.20 -2.25
C ILE A 57 1.99 -4.05 -0.75
N CYS A 58 0.73 -3.84 -0.37
CA CYS A 58 0.41 -3.35 0.97
C CYS A 58 -0.32 -4.36 1.86
N SER A 59 -0.64 -5.56 1.37
CA SER A 59 -1.29 -6.60 2.17
C SER A 59 -0.70 -7.98 1.91
N GLU A 60 -0.70 -8.83 2.93
CA GLU A 60 -0.19 -10.21 2.85
C GLU A 60 -0.92 -11.01 1.77
N ASN A 61 -2.23 -10.83 1.64
CA ASN A 61 -3.05 -11.48 0.61
C ASN A 61 -2.64 -11.06 -0.80
N LEU A 62 -2.45 -9.75 -1.04
CA LEU A 62 -1.98 -9.25 -2.33
C LEU A 62 -0.55 -9.71 -2.62
N GLU A 63 0.28 -9.85 -1.60
CA GLU A 63 1.63 -10.38 -1.75
C GLU A 63 1.62 -11.85 -2.17
N LYS A 64 0.81 -12.69 -1.52
CA LYS A 64 0.61 -14.10 -1.88
C LYS A 64 0.12 -14.25 -3.33
N LEU A 65 -0.92 -13.50 -3.71
CA LEU A 65 -1.47 -13.52 -5.07
C LEU A 65 -0.45 -13.11 -6.13
N LYS A 66 0.40 -12.14 -5.81
CA LYS A 66 1.46 -11.70 -6.71
C LYS A 66 2.60 -12.71 -6.80
N ARG A 67 3.03 -13.33 -5.69
CA ARG A 67 4.02 -14.42 -5.74
C ARG A 67 3.54 -15.55 -6.64
N LYS A 68 2.25 -15.92 -6.54
CA LYS A 68 1.63 -16.90 -7.44
C LYS A 68 1.63 -16.45 -8.91
N GLN A 69 1.31 -15.18 -9.17
CA GLN A 69 1.40 -14.61 -10.52
C GLN A 69 2.84 -14.65 -11.07
N ASP A 70 3.83 -14.22 -10.27
CA ASP A 70 5.24 -14.20 -10.65
C ASP A 70 5.74 -15.63 -10.96
N ALA A 71 5.35 -16.63 -10.17
CA ALA A 71 5.68 -18.04 -10.42
C ALA A 71 5.09 -18.54 -11.75
N LEU A 72 3.80 -18.29 -12.00
CA LEU A 72 3.15 -18.68 -13.26
C LEU A 72 3.74 -17.96 -14.48
N HIS A 73 4.14 -16.70 -14.33
CA HIS A 73 4.83 -15.96 -15.39
C HIS A 73 6.16 -16.63 -15.75
N ASN A 74 6.96 -17.01 -14.75
CA ASN A 74 8.24 -17.67 -14.97
C ASN A 74 8.08 -19.04 -15.64
N THR A 75 7.09 -19.82 -15.22
CA THR A 75 6.76 -21.10 -15.88
C THR A 75 6.32 -20.89 -17.32
N ALA A 76 5.39 -19.96 -17.59
CA ALA A 76 4.94 -19.66 -18.95
C ALA A 76 6.08 -19.17 -19.85
N TYR A 77 7.01 -18.38 -19.32
CA TYR A 77 8.20 -17.93 -20.05
C TYR A 77 9.15 -19.07 -20.40
N GLN A 78 9.36 -20.02 -19.49
CA GLN A 78 10.25 -21.16 -19.71
C GLN A 78 9.65 -22.22 -20.62
N THR A 79 8.36 -22.54 -20.43
CA THR A 79 7.73 -23.67 -21.10
C THR A 79 7.06 -23.28 -22.42
N GLY A 80 6.63 -22.02 -22.58
CA GLY A 80 5.98 -21.52 -23.79
C GLY A 80 4.62 -22.14 -24.11
N ARG A 81 4.12 -23.05 -23.27
CA ARG A 81 2.83 -23.74 -23.44
C ARG A 81 1.67 -22.77 -23.31
N MET A 82 0.66 -22.97 -24.14
CA MET A 82 -0.52 -22.10 -24.16
C MET A 82 -1.31 -22.19 -22.86
N GLU A 83 -1.34 -23.36 -22.22
CA GLU A 83 -2.00 -23.61 -20.94
C GLU A 83 -1.36 -22.75 -19.83
N ASP A 84 -0.04 -22.69 -19.77
CA ASP A 84 0.70 -21.91 -18.78
C ASP A 84 0.49 -20.41 -18.98
N VAL A 85 0.46 -19.95 -20.24
CA VAL A 85 0.13 -18.56 -20.57
C VAL A 85 -1.31 -18.22 -20.17
N GLN A 86 -2.27 -19.12 -20.41
CA GLN A 86 -3.66 -18.92 -19.97
C GLN A 86 -3.77 -18.87 -18.44
N ALA A 87 -3.11 -19.77 -17.73
CA ALA A 87 -3.09 -19.78 -16.26
C ALA A 87 -2.50 -18.49 -15.70
N TRP A 88 -1.40 -18.00 -16.27
CA TRP A 88 -0.81 -16.71 -15.92
C TRP A 88 -1.77 -15.54 -16.18
N LYS A 89 -2.46 -15.50 -17.33
CA LYS A 89 -3.44 -14.46 -17.66
C LYS A 89 -4.62 -14.45 -16.68
N ARG A 90 -5.16 -15.62 -16.33
CA ARG A 90 -6.23 -15.76 -15.33
C ARG A 90 -5.79 -15.23 -13.97
N GLN A 91 -4.62 -15.64 -13.49
CA GLN A 91 -4.08 -15.16 -12.21
C GLN A 91 -3.80 -13.64 -12.23
N SER A 92 -3.37 -13.11 -13.38
CA SER A 92 -3.17 -11.67 -13.57
C SER A 92 -4.46 -10.88 -13.47
N ALA A 93 -5.56 -11.40 -14.04
CA ALA A 93 -6.89 -10.81 -13.92
C ALA A 93 -7.37 -10.81 -12.46
N VAL A 94 -7.21 -11.95 -11.76
CA VAL A 94 -7.56 -12.07 -10.33
C VAL A 94 -6.79 -11.05 -9.48
N LEU A 95 -5.48 -10.89 -9.70
CA LEU A 95 -4.68 -9.91 -8.96
C LEU A 95 -5.15 -8.47 -9.21
N LYS A 96 -5.41 -8.11 -10.47
CA LYS A 96 -5.93 -6.78 -10.83
C LYS A 96 -7.28 -6.52 -10.15
N GLN A 97 -8.19 -7.47 -10.22
CA GLN A 97 -9.52 -7.37 -9.61
C GLN A 97 -9.42 -7.22 -8.08
N THR A 98 -8.57 -8.01 -7.43
CA THR A 98 -8.38 -7.95 -5.98
C THR A 98 -7.80 -6.61 -5.54
N ILE A 99 -6.86 -6.04 -6.31
CA ILE A 99 -6.32 -4.70 -6.03
C ILE A 99 -7.41 -3.64 -6.16
N LEU A 100 -8.24 -3.73 -7.20
CA LEU A 100 -9.33 -2.78 -7.42
C LEU A 100 -10.34 -2.86 -6.26
N GLN A 101 -10.79 -4.06 -5.91
CA GLN A 101 -11.71 -4.28 -4.80
C GLN A 101 -11.13 -3.78 -3.46
N ALA A 102 -9.88 -4.10 -3.16
CA ALA A 102 -9.23 -3.63 -1.94
C ALA A 102 -9.20 -2.09 -1.84
N LYS A 103 -9.00 -1.40 -2.96
CA LYS A 103 -9.07 0.07 -3.01
C LYS A 103 -10.49 0.58 -2.74
N HIS A 104 -11.50 0.02 -3.42
CA HIS A 104 -12.89 0.39 -3.21
C HIS A 104 -13.32 0.19 -1.76
N THR A 105 -13.11 -1.01 -1.21
CA THR A 105 -13.46 -1.31 0.19
C THR A 105 -12.78 -0.38 1.19
N THR A 106 -11.51 -0.01 0.94
CA THR A 106 -10.80 0.95 1.80
C THR A 106 -11.45 2.34 1.72
N PHE A 107 -11.81 2.79 0.53
CA PHE A 107 -12.47 4.08 0.32
C PHE A 107 -13.89 4.10 0.91
N ASP A 108 -14.70 3.06 0.68
CA ASP A 108 -16.06 2.95 1.23
C ASP A 108 -16.04 2.94 2.76
N LYS A 109 -15.05 2.26 3.35
CA LYS A 109 -14.81 2.29 4.80
C LYS A 109 -14.42 3.68 5.31
N PHE A 110 -13.64 4.42 4.53
CA PHE A 110 -13.31 5.81 4.86
C PHE A 110 -14.56 6.69 4.82
N ILE A 111 -15.35 6.62 3.75
CA ILE A 111 -16.57 7.42 3.58
C ILE A 111 -17.59 7.13 4.69
N SER A 112 -17.83 5.85 5.01
CA SER A 112 -18.76 5.46 6.09
C SER A 112 -18.32 5.90 7.49
N ASN A 113 -17.04 6.23 7.69
CA ASN A 113 -16.52 6.70 8.96
C ASN A 113 -16.46 8.23 9.07
N ILE A 114 -16.76 8.97 8.00
CA ILE A 114 -16.86 10.43 8.06
C ILE A 114 -18.25 10.80 8.55
N ASN A 115 -18.31 11.41 9.73
CA ASN A 115 -19.54 11.92 10.31
C ASN A 115 -19.75 13.36 9.84
N PHE A 116 -20.50 13.56 8.75
CA PHE A 116 -20.88 14.90 8.29
C PHE A 116 -22.05 15.41 9.15
N GLN A 117 -21.77 15.81 10.40
CA GLN A 117 -22.72 16.66 11.12
C GLN A 117 -22.67 18.06 10.49
N ILE A 118 -23.69 18.39 9.72
CA ILE A 118 -23.93 19.75 9.25
C ILE A 118 -24.27 20.58 10.49
N PRO A 119 -23.50 21.62 10.85
CA PRO A 119 -23.90 22.53 11.91
C PRO A 119 -25.16 23.26 11.45
N GLY A 120 -26.25 23.07 12.19
CA GLY A 120 -27.48 23.86 12.04
C GLY A 120 -27.35 25.23 12.66
#